data_AF-A0A6I3IT76-F1
#
_entry.id   AF-A0A6I3IT76-F1
#
_cell.length_a   1.000
_cell.length_b   1.000
_cell.length_c   1.000
_cell.angle_alpha   90.00
_cell.angle_beta   90.00
_cell.angle_gamma   90.00
#
_symmetry.space_group_name_H-M   'P 1'
#
loop_
_entity.id
_entity.type
_entity.pdbx_description
1 polymer ?
#
loop_
_entity_poly.entity_id
_entity_poly.type
_entity_poly.pdbx_seq_one_letter_code
_entity_poly.pdbx_strand_id
1 'polypeptide(L)'
;MPKDASVLTPKGKIDWEQVPNGGYILDETGVAIKEEYIPKVGEIFDRYGPEDGRYTSPVRDGVPFTYEQRSLPYVEDTSKYYQYEVIGDFSDLKSYIDNTIDIELKEKIYRDVQKYYGGNLNNLRTYQGEIAPGFGAIGRGIQTEMPLSVDKLQQLGLLRKIK
;
A
#
# COMPACT_ATOMS: atom_id res chain seq x y z
N MET A 1 2.29 7.43 -16.65
CA MET A 1 3.44 8.08 -17.32
C MET A 1 4.32 8.69 -16.24
N PRO A 2 5.66 8.48 -16.27
CA PRO A 2 6.57 9.17 -15.35
C PRO A 2 6.42 10.70 -15.46
N LYS A 3 6.67 11.45 -14.38
CA LYS A 3 6.58 12.92 -14.38
C LYS A 3 7.48 13.55 -15.43
N ASP A 4 8.77 13.22 -15.36
CA ASP A 4 9.81 13.65 -16.28
C ASP A 4 11.05 12.75 -16.12
N ALA A 5 12.18 13.13 -16.74
CA ALA A 5 13.39 12.32 -16.70
C ALA A 5 14.06 12.23 -15.32
N SER A 6 13.79 13.17 -14.40
CA SER A 6 14.41 13.21 -13.07
C SER A 6 13.95 12.09 -12.16
N VAL A 7 12.83 11.43 -12.47
CA VAL A 7 12.31 10.29 -11.70
C VAL A 7 12.77 8.93 -12.25
N LEU A 8 13.65 8.94 -13.27
CA LEU A 8 14.09 7.76 -13.99
C LEU A 8 15.58 7.49 -13.76
N THR A 9 15.90 6.21 -13.65
CA THR A 9 17.27 5.69 -13.78
C THR A 9 17.79 5.92 -15.20
N PRO A 10 19.12 5.83 -15.45
CA PRO A 10 19.69 5.89 -16.80
C PRO A 10 19.14 4.83 -17.78
N LYS A 11 18.51 3.76 -17.25
CA LYS A 11 17.87 2.70 -18.04
C LYS A 11 16.39 2.97 -18.33
N GLY A 12 15.87 4.15 -17.99
CA GLY A 12 14.48 4.54 -18.22
C GLY A 12 13.45 3.88 -17.30
N LYS A 13 13.88 3.23 -16.21
CA LYS A 13 12.99 2.70 -15.16
C LYS A 13 12.81 3.73 -14.04
N ILE A 14 11.69 3.70 -13.32
CA ILE A 14 11.50 4.52 -12.12
C ILE A 14 12.67 4.31 -11.15
N ASP A 15 13.21 5.41 -10.66
CA ASP A 15 14.31 5.45 -9.70
C ASP A 15 13.79 5.36 -8.25
N TRP A 16 13.40 4.16 -7.83
CA TRP A 16 12.90 3.92 -6.48
C TRP A 16 13.95 4.18 -5.36
N GLU A 17 15.22 4.40 -5.71
CA GLU A 17 16.25 4.79 -4.74
C GLU A 17 16.05 6.20 -4.18
N GLN A 18 15.24 7.04 -4.84
CA GLN A 18 14.85 8.36 -4.30
C GLN A 18 13.98 8.27 -3.04
N VAL A 19 13.29 7.13 -2.85
CA VAL A 19 12.40 6.87 -1.71
C VAL A 19 12.60 5.42 -1.23
N PRO A 20 13.76 5.12 -0.60
CA PRO A 20 14.10 3.76 -0.17
C PRO A 20 13.16 3.25 0.94
N ASN A 21 13.31 1.97 1.30
CA ASN A 21 12.58 1.32 2.40
C ASN A 21 11.05 1.46 2.32
N GLY A 22 10.49 1.40 1.12
CA GLY A 22 9.04 1.55 0.91
C GLY A 22 8.56 3.00 0.94
N GLY A 23 9.48 3.97 0.89
CA GLY A 23 9.17 5.39 0.84
C GLY A 23 8.73 6.01 2.16
N TYR A 24 9.03 5.36 3.28
CA TYR A 24 8.85 5.95 4.60
C TYR A 24 9.98 6.93 4.93
N ILE A 25 9.70 7.88 5.81
CA ILE A 25 10.76 8.63 6.48
C ILE A 25 11.67 7.67 7.24
N LEU A 26 12.98 7.95 7.20
CA LEU A 26 13.98 7.20 7.92
C LEU A 26 14.42 7.94 9.18
N ASP A 27 14.77 7.20 10.21
CA ASP A 27 15.47 7.72 11.38
C ASP A 27 16.96 8.02 11.07
N GLU A 28 17.68 8.51 12.07
CA GLU A 28 19.11 8.84 11.95
C GLU A 28 20.01 7.63 11.63
N THR A 29 19.50 6.41 11.81
CA THR A 29 20.20 5.16 11.51
C THR A 29 19.83 4.58 10.14
N GLY A 30 18.90 5.22 9.42
CA GLY A 30 18.43 4.78 8.11
C GLY A 30 17.30 3.75 8.16
N VAL A 31 16.68 3.53 9.31
CA VAL A 31 15.54 2.62 9.47
C VAL A 31 14.22 3.35 9.26
N ALA A 32 13.27 2.72 8.57
CA ALA A 32 11.96 3.29 8.31
C ALA A 32 11.17 3.53 9.61
N ILE A 33 10.69 4.76 9.79
CA ILE A 33 9.80 5.16 10.88
C ILE A 33 8.37 4.80 10.49
N LYS A 34 7.91 3.64 10.96
CA LYS A 34 6.55 3.14 10.77
C LYS A 34 6.15 2.24 11.93
N GLU A 35 4.85 2.18 12.19
CA GLU A 35 4.27 1.39 13.28
C GLU A 35 3.32 0.33 12.72
N GLU A 36 3.20 -0.80 13.42
CA GLU A 36 2.19 -1.79 13.09
C GLU A 36 0.80 -1.18 13.31
N TYR A 37 -0.10 -1.43 12.37
CA TYR A 37 -1.43 -0.86 12.35
C TYR A 37 -2.46 -1.94 12.07
N ILE A 38 -3.64 -1.87 12.70
CA ILE A 38 -4.74 -2.80 12.41
C ILE A 38 -5.92 -1.98 11.91
N PRO A 39 -6.17 -1.94 10.58
CA PRO A 39 -7.31 -1.23 10.01
C PRO A 39 -8.63 -1.63 10.66
N LYS A 40 -9.48 -0.64 10.93
CA LYS A 40 -10.78 -0.84 11.57
C LYS A 40 -11.90 -0.80 10.53
N VAL A 41 -12.93 -1.61 10.75
CA VAL A 41 -14.14 -1.61 9.92
C VAL A 41 -14.72 -0.19 9.87
N GLY A 42 -15.05 0.26 8.66
CA GLY A 42 -15.53 1.61 8.36
C GLY A 42 -14.43 2.62 8.02
N GLU A 43 -13.15 2.30 8.23
CA GLU A 43 -12.06 3.17 7.77
C GLU A 43 -11.97 3.21 6.26
N ILE A 44 -11.59 4.37 5.72
CA ILE A 44 -11.44 4.59 4.29
C ILE A 44 -9.97 4.78 3.96
N PHE A 45 -9.53 4.08 2.92
CA PHE A 45 -8.20 4.21 2.32
C PHE A 45 -8.32 4.56 0.85
N ASP A 46 -7.38 5.34 0.34
CA ASP A 46 -7.30 5.65 -1.08
C ASP A 46 -5.94 5.30 -1.68
N ARG A 47 -5.90 5.25 -3.01
CA ARG A 47 -4.68 4.94 -3.76
C ARG A 47 -4.76 5.53 -5.16
N TYR A 48 -3.61 5.98 -5.65
CA TYR A 48 -3.37 6.13 -7.08
C TYR A 48 -2.64 4.89 -7.62
N GLY A 49 -3.19 4.26 -8.66
CA GLY A 49 -2.56 3.15 -9.36
C GLY A 49 -3.34 1.83 -9.29
N PRO A 50 -2.78 0.76 -9.90
CA PRO A 50 -3.45 -0.53 -9.98
C PRO A 50 -3.61 -1.20 -8.60
N GLU A 51 -4.61 -2.08 -8.52
CA GLU A 51 -5.02 -2.80 -7.31
C GLU A 51 -4.08 -3.96 -6.92
N ASP A 52 -3.14 -4.33 -7.78
CA ASP A 52 -2.08 -5.30 -7.49
C ASP A 52 -0.99 -4.74 -6.55
N GLY A 53 -1.05 -3.45 -6.21
CA GLY A 53 -0.21 -2.84 -5.18
C GLY A 53 -0.83 -2.87 -3.79
N ARG A 54 0.02 -2.59 -2.79
CA ARG A 54 -0.33 -2.66 -1.35
C ARG A 54 -0.19 -1.34 -0.58
N TYR A 55 0.33 -0.28 -1.19
CA TYR A 55 0.48 1.02 -0.54
C TYR A 55 -0.77 1.87 -0.75
N THR A 56 -1.37 2.34 0.33
CA THR A 56 -2.58 3.19 0.32
C THR A 56 -2.33 4.39 1.23
N SER A 57 -3.27 5.33 1.30
CA SER A 57 -3.27 6.38 2.32
C SER A 57 -4.62 6.45 3.02
N PRO A 58 -4.67 6.72 4.33
CA PRO A 58 -5.95 6.87 5.01
C PRO A 58 -6.65 8.15 4.54
N VAL A 59 -7.98 8.09 4.42
CA VAL A 59 -8.86 9.22 4.18
C VAL A 59 -9.58 9.53 5.48
N ARG A 60 -9.00 10.43 6.28
CA ARG A 60 -9.56 10.82 7.59
C ARG A 60 -10.53 11.96 7.40
N ASP A 61 -11.71 11.85 8.00
CA ASP A 61 -12.79 12.85 7.92
C ASP A 61 -13.17 13.23 6.47
N GLY A 62 -13.04 12.28 5.54
CA GLY A 62 -13.32 12.50 4.12
C GLY A 62 -12.24 13.30 3.37
N VAL A 63 -11.10 13.61 4.00
CA VAL A 63 -10.02 14.41 3.41
C VAL A 63 -8.84 13.50 3.00
N PRO A 64 -8.60 13.31 1.70
CA PRO A 64 -7.44 12.58 1.20
C PRO A 64 -6.18 13.45 1.22
N PHE A 65 -5.00 12.83 1.34
CA PHE A 65 -3.73 13.52 1.10
C PHE A 65 -3.61 13.96 -0.37
N THR A 66 -2.97 15.10 -0.61
CA THR A 66 -2.74 15.62 -1.97
C THR A 66 -1.78 14.72 -2.76
N TYR A 67 -1.70 14.93 -4.07
CA TYR A 67 -0.77 14.17 -4.92
C TYR A 67 0.70 14.43 -4.53
N GLU A 68 1.05 15.66 -4.20
CA GLU A 68 2.38 16.07 -3.73
C GLU A 68 2.75 15.43 -2.40
N GLN A 69 1.76 15.15 -1.54
CA GLN A 69 2.00 14.52 -0.25
C GLN A 69 2.32 13.03 -0.34
N ARG A 70 2.09 12.42 -1.51
CA ARG A 70 2.24 10.99 -1.75
C ARG A 70 3.57 10.58 -2.36
N SER A 71 4.42 11.55 -2.72
CA SER A 71 5.73 11.31 -3.35
C SER A 71 5.68 10.25 -4.46
N LEU A 72 4.77 10.43 -5.41
CA LEU A 72 4.62 9.50 -6.54
C LEU A 72 5.49 9.95 -7.73
N PRO A 73 6.09 9.01 -8.49
CA PRO A 73 6.95 9.31 -9.63
C PRO A 73 6.16 9.57 -10.93
N TYR A 74 4.83 9.51 -10.89
CA TYR A 74 3.99 9.59 -12.08
C TYR A 74 3.31 10.96 -12.18
N VAL A 75 2.88 11.33 -13.38
CA VAL A 75 1.94 12.45 -13.54
C VAL A 75 0.62 12.08 -12.85
N GLU A 76 0.01 13.04 -12.16
CA GLU A 76 -1.30 12.85 -11.55
C GLU A 76 -2.34 12.46 -12.61
N ASP A 77 -3.06 11.38 -12.33
CA ASP A 77 -4.11 10.86 -13.20
C ASP A 77 -5.27 10.41 -12.33
N THR A 78 -6.35 11.21 -12.32
CA THR A 78 -7.54 10.95 -11.51
C THR A 78 -8.30 9.70 -11.98
N SER A 79 -8.07 9.20 -13.20
CA SER A 79 -8.63 7.92 -13.66
C SER A 79 -8.03 6.71 -12.94
N LYS A 80 -6.90 6.92 -12.24
CA LYS A 80 -6.20 5.92 -11.43
C LYS A 80 -6.45 6.10 -9.94
N TYR A 81 -7.31 7.04 -9.54
CA TYR A 81 -7.64 7.29 -8.15
C TYR A 81 -8.80 6.40 -7.71
N TYR A 82 -8.61 5.66 -6.62
CA TYR A 82 -9.62 4.77 -6.05
C TYR A 82 -9.73 4.94 -4.54
N GLN A 83 -10.92 4.67 -4.01
CA GLN A 83 -11.17 4.60 -2.56
C GLN A 83 -11.74 3.25 -2.17
N TYR A 84 -11.38 2.79 -0.98
CA TYR A 84 -11.75 1.51 -0.43
C TYR A 84 -12.19 1.68 1.03
N GLU A 85 -13.29 1.03 1.38
CA GLU A 85 -13.76 0.93 2.76
C GLU A 85 -13.33 -0.42 3.34
N VAL A 86 -12.88 -0.41 4.60
CA VAL A 86 -12.65 -1.64 5.37
C VAL A 86 -13.98 -2.23 5.79
N ILE A 87 -14.26 -3.45 5.35
CA ILE A 87 -15.51 -4.15 5.63
C ILE A 87 -15.30 -5.46 6.42
N GLY A 88 -14.05 -5.91 6.57
CA GLY A 88 -13.70 -7.09 7.35
C GLY A 88 -12.62 -6.82 8.40
N ASP A 89 -12.41 -7.80 9.27
CA ASP A 89 -11.51 -7.69 10.43
C ASP A 89 -10.07 -8.06 10.06
N PHE A 90 -9.20 -7.04 9.98
CA PHE A 90 -7.79 -7.22 9.69
C PHE A 90 -7.00 -7.93 10.81
N SER A 91 -7.52 -7.97 12.04
CA SER A 91 -6.89 -8.73 13.13
C SER A 91 -7.02 -10.25 12.95
N ASP A 92 -7.98 -10.68 12.13
CA ASP A 92 -8.27 -12.09 11.84
C ASP A 92 -7.98 -12.48 10.37
N LEU A 93 -7.05 -11.77 9.71
CA LEU A 93 -6.67 -12.00 8.30
C LEU A 93 -6.43 -13.48 7.97
N LYS A 94 -5.85 -14.24 8.90
CA LYS A 94 -5.59 -15.67 8.72
C LYS A 94 -6.88 -16.45 8.47
N SER A 95 -7.94 -16.19 9.22
CA SER A 95 -9.22 -16.90 9.05
C SER A 95 -9.87 -16.56 7.72
N TYR A 96 -9.76 -15.32 7.23
CA TYR A 96 -10.24 -14.97 5.89
C TYR A 96 -9.51 -15.76 4.79
N ILE A 97 -8.19 -15.91 4.91
CA ILE A 97 -7.38 -16.70 3.96
C ILE A 97 -7.71 -18.19 4.07
N ASP A 98 -7.82 -18.73 5.28
CA ASP A 98 -8.03 -20.16 5.49
C ASP A 98 -9.45 -20.60 5.06
N ASN A 99 -10.44 -19.75 5.26
CA ASN A 99 -11.85 -20.07 5.01
C ASN A 99 -12.37 -19.60 3.64
N THR A 100 -11.57 -18.91 2.83
CA THR A 100 -12.00 -18.56 1.48
C THR A 100 -12.25 -19.82 0.64
N ILE A 101 -13.38 -19.83 -0.07
CA ILE A 101 -13.74 -20.90 -1.02
C ILE A 101 -12.98 -20.76 -2.35
N ASP A 102 -12.35 -19.60 -2.58
CA ASP A 102 -11.52 -19.36 -3.75
C ASP A 102 -10.13 -20.01 -3.54
N ILE A 103 -10.03 -21.25 -4.03
CA ILE A 103 -8.82 -22.07 -3.91
C ILE A 103 -7.65 -21.43 -4.67
N GLU A 104 -7.89 -20.81 -5.83
CA GLU A 104 -6.84 -20.19 -6.64
C GLU A 104 -6.24 -18.97 -5.93
N LEU A 105 -7.09 -18.11 -5.36
CA LEU A 105 -6.68 -16.99 -4.53
C LEU A 105 -5.88 -17.47 -3.32
N LYS A 106 -6.38 -18.49 -2.62
CA LYS A 106 -5.71 -19.07 -1.45
C LYS A 106 -4.31 -19.56 -1.81
N GLU A 107 -4.17 -20.35 -2.88
CA GLU A 107 -2.88 -20.84 -3.37
C GLU A 107 -1.95 -19.70 -3.82
N LYS A 108 -2.47 -18.66 -4.47
CA LYS A 108 -1.69 -17.47 -4.83
C LYS A 108 -1.14 -16.78 -3.59
N ILE A 109 -1.95 -16.60 -2.55
CA ILE A 109 -1.53 -16.01 -1.28
C ILE A 109 -0.44 -16.86 -0.61
N TYR A 110 -0.61 -18.18 -0.47
CA TYR A 110 0.42 -19.02 0.13
C TYR A 110 1.73 -19.04 -0.68
N ARG A 111 1.66 -19.00 -2.02
CA ARG A 111 2.87 -18.88 -2.86
C ARG A 111 3.61 -17.57 -2.61
N ASP A 112 2.90 -16.46 -2.50
CA ASP A 112 3.51 -15.16 -2.19
C ASP A 112 4.08 -15.15 -0.77
N VAL A 113 3.38 -15.74 0.21
CA VAL A 113 3.86 -15.90 1.59
C VAL A 113 5.12 -16.75 1.64
N GLN A 114 5.16 -17.85 0.89
CA GLN A 114 6.35 -18.68 0.79
C GLN A 114 7.53 -17.91 0.19
N LYS A 115 7.29 -17.17 -0.89
CA LYS A 115 8.32 -16.46 -1.64
C LYS A 115 8.91 -15.27 -0.89
N TYR A 116 8.06 -14.45 -0.25
CA TYR A 116 8.47 -13.16 0.32
C TYR A 116 8.57 -13.17 1.84
N TYR A 117 7.94 -14.15 2.51
CA TYR A 117 7.79 -14.16 3.96
C TYR A 117 8.18 -15.49 4.61
N GLY A 118 8.87 -16.37 3.87
CA GLY A 118 9.36 -17.65 4.38
C GLY A 118 8.28 -18.63 4.80
N GLY A 119 7.06 -18.48 4.26
CA GLY A 119 5.92 -19.34 4.59
C GLY A 119 5.18 -18.92 5.87
N ASN A 120 5.60 -17.86 6.55
CA ASN A 120 4.99 -17.43 7.81
C ASN A 120 3.91 -16.36 7.58
N LEU A 121 2.65 -16.76 7.69
CA LEU A 121 1.49 -15.85 7.60
C LEU A 121 1.50 -14.74 8.66
N ASN A 122 2.17 -14.94 9.81
CA ASN A 122 2.27 -13.89 10.82
C ASN A 122 3.12 -12.68 10.36
N ASN A 123 3.84 -12.80 9.26
CA ASN A 123 4.57 -11.68 8.67
C ASN A 123 3.67 -10.82 7.75
N LEU A 124 2.44 -11.25 7.46
CA LEU A 124 1.45 -10.44 6.77
C LEU A 124 0.89 -9.39 7.75
N ARG A 125 1.66 -8.32 7.93
CA ARG A 125 1.33 -7.19 8.80
C ARG A 125 1.07 -5.93 7.99
N THR A 126 0.24 -5.07 8.57
CA THR A 126 -0.02 -3.75 8.04
C THR A 126 0.85 -2.77 8.80
N TYR A 127 1.48 -1.84 8.10
CA TYR A 127 2.26 -0.77 8.72
C TYR A 127 1.75 0.59 8.26
N GLN A 128 1.84 1.57 9.13
CA GLN A 128 1.52 2.96 8.83
C GLN A 128 2.67 3.87 9.23
N GLY A 129 2.95 4.87 8.41
CA GLY A 129 4.03 5.82 8.65
C GLY A 129 4.01 6.99 7.68
N GLU A 130 4.86 7.97 7.93
CA GLU A 130 4.98 9.18 7.13
C GLU A 130 5.76 8.91 5.84
N ILE A 131 5.30 9.50 4.73
CA ILE A 131 5.89 9.37 3.40
C ILE A 131 7.08 10.33 3.29
N ALA A 132 8.23 9.80 2.89
CA ALA A 132 9.43 10.60 2.64
C ALA A 132 9.24 11.53 1.42
N PRO A 133 9.86 12.73 1.41
CA PRO A 133 9.98 13.53 0.20
C PRO A 133 10.77 12.76 -0.87
N GLY A 134 10.37 12.90 -2.13
CA GLY A 134 11.02 12.24 -3.25
C GLY A 134 10.31 12.51 -4.56
N PHE A 135 10.98 12.24 -5.69
CA PHE A 135 10.43 12.51 -7.03
C PHE A 135 9.94 13.95 -7.24
N GLY A 136 10.66 14.92 -6.63
CA GLY A 136 10.30 16.33 -6.65
C GLY A 136 9.04 16.70 -5.84
N ALA A 137 8.49 15.76 -5.06
CA ALA A 137 7.33 15.97 -4.21
C ALA A 137 7.71 16.08 -2.73
N ILE A 138 6.86 16.77 -1.96
CA ILE A 138 7.13 17.11 -0.56
C ILE A 138 6.99 15.90 0.39
N GLY A 139 6.21 14.88 0.01
CA GLY A 139 5.86 13.79 0.92
C GLY A 139 5.04 14.29 2.10
N ARG A 140 5.28 13.80 3.31
CA ARG A 140 4.59 14.22 4.55
C ARG A 140 3.13 13.80 4.65
N GLY A 141 2.61 13.09 3.65
CA GLY A 141 1.40 12.31 3.80
C GLY A 141 1.63 11.09 4.69
N ILE A 142 0.54 10.41 5.06
CA ILE A 142 0.61 9.10 5.70
C ILE A 142 0.33 8.03 4.65
N GLN A 143 1.15 6.97 4.65
CA GLN A 143 0.86 5.75 3.90
C GLN A 143 0.59 4.58 4.82
N THR A 144 -0.29 3.70 4.37
CA THR A 144 -0.55 2.39 4.95
C THR A 144 -0.09 1.32 3.96
N GLU A 145 0.93 0.56 4.34
CA GLU A 145 1.38 -0.65 3.65
C GLU A 145 0.50 -1.81 4.10
N MET A 146 -0.45 -2.19 3.25
CA MET A 146 -1.39 -3.29 3.49
C MET A 146 -0.68 -4.66 3.51
N PRO A 147 -1.25 -5.68 4.18
CA PRO A 147 -0.57 -6.97 4.36
C PRO A 147 -0.57 -7.79 3.07
N LEU A 148 -1.54 -7.54 2.18
CA LEU A 148 -1.66 -8.08 0.84
C LEU A 148 -1.94 -6.94 -0.15
N SER A 149 -1.91 -7.24 -1.45
CA SER A 149 -2.38 -6.30 -2.47
C SER A 149 -3.88 -6.04 -2.34
N VAL A 150 -4.32 -4.86 -2.77
CA VAL A 150 -5.70 -4.40 -2.59
C VAL A 150 -6.70 -5.32 -3.32
N ASP A 151 -6.35 -5.84 -4.50
CA ASP A 151 -7.16 -6.83 -5.24
C ASP A 151 -7.45 -8.08 -4.41
N LYS A 152 -6.45 -8.62 -3.69
CA LYS A 152 -6.61 -9.81 -2.85
C LYS A 152 -7.45 -9.52 -1.61
N LEU A 153 -7.25 -8.36 -0.98
CA LEU A 153 -8.04 -7.95 0.18
C LEU A 153 -9.51 -7.75 -0.18
N GLN A 154 -9.80 -7.26 -1.40
CA GLN A 154 -11.16 -7.19 -1.90
C GLN A 154 -11.76 -8.57 -2.12
N GLN A 155 -11.04 -9.48 -2.77
CA GLN A 155 -11.51 -10.86 -3.00
C GLN A 155 -11.71 -11.65 -1.70
N LEU A 156 -10.93 -11.36 -0.66
CA LEU A 156 -11.12 -11.91 0.69
C LEU A 156 -12.29 -11.26 1.44
N GLY A 157 -12.91 -10.20 0.93
CA GLY A 157 -14.00 -9.50 1.61
C GLY A 157 -13.53 -8.62 2.78
N LEU A 158 -12.26 -8.20 2.79
CA LEU A 158 -11.71 -7.28 3.80
C LEU A 158 -11.84 -5.82 3.37
N LEU A 159 -11.77 -5.56 2.07
CA LEU A 159 -11.94 -4.23 1.47
C LEU A 159 -13.07 -4.23 0.45
N ARG A 160 -13.74 -3.08 0.31
CA ARG A 160 -14.70 -2.82 -0.76
C ARG A 160 -14.36 -1.52 -1.46
N LYS A 161 -14.18 -1.56 -2.77
CA LYS A 161 -14.06 -0.32 -3.56
C LYS A 161 -15.34 0.49 -3.50
N ILE A 162 -15.22 1.78 -3.20
CA ILE A 162 -16.32 2.74 -3.13
C ILE A 162 -16.18 3.88 -4.14
N LYS A 163 -15.01 4.05 -4.75
CA LYS A 163 -14.72 5.00 -5.82
C LYS A 163 -13.66 4.45 -6.75
#